data_AF-A0A836UQ59-F1
#
_entry.id   AF-A0A836UQ59-F1
#
_cell.length_a   1.000
_cell.length_b   1.000
_cell.length_c   1.000
_cell.angle_alpha   90.00
_cell.angle_beta   90.00
_cell.angle_gamma   90.00
#
_symmetry.space_group_name_H-M   'P 1'
#
loop_
_entity.id
_entity.type
_entity.pdbx_description
1 polymer ?
#
loop_
_entity_poly.entity_id
_entity_poly.type
_entity_poly.pdbx_seq_one_letter_code
_entity_poly.pdbx_strand_id
1 'polypeptide(L)'
;MELSAFPDRVSIEDSTAQAEIWATVKQGNKPVRDSTVVVFATTVGQITAATLTLDGLAVALLTSPGDGRPRQASIIAQALTVRDTLDINFIFVDQ
;
A
#
# COMPACT_ATOMS: atom_id res chain seq x y z
N MET A 1 -4.65 -3.00 -12.57
CA MET A 1 -3.65 -2.49 -11.63
C MET A 1 -3.16 -3.69 -10.85
N GLU A 2 -1.94 -3.60 -10.33
CA GLU A 2 -1.32 -4.65 -9.53
C GLU A 2 -0.74 -3.98 -8.30
N LEU A 3 -1.14 -4.48 -7.12
CA LEU A 3 -0.60 -4.06 -5.83
C LEU A 3 0.36 -5.09 -5.26
N SER A 4 1.44 -4.59 -4.68
CA SER A 4 2.38 -5.39 -3.89
C SER A 4 2.86 -4.58 -2.68
N ALA A 5 3.32 -5.28 -1.64
CA ALA A 5 3.88 -4.66 -0.43
C ALA A 5 5.26 -5.24 -0.13
N PHE A 6 6.16 -4.39 0.37
CA PHE A 6 7.43 -4.83 0.93
C PHE A 6 7.79 -4.03 2.19
N PRO A 7 8.01 -4.71 3.34
CA PRO A 7 7.67 -6.11 3.61
C PRO A 7 6.16 -6.38 3.54
N ASP A 8 5.77 -7.65 3.39
CA ASP A 8 4.36 -8.11 3.41
C ASP A 8 3.84 -8.38 4.84
N ARG A 9 4.71 -8.17 5.83
CA ARG A 9 4.45 -8.28 7.27
C ARG A 9 5.07 -7.09 7.97
N VAL A 10 4.30 -6.43 8.84
CA VAL A 10 4.73 -5.23 9.54
C VAL A 10 4.60 -5.43 11.04
N SER A 11 5.59 -4.95 11.80
CA SER A 11 5.52 -4.97 13.27
C SER A 11 4.31 -4.21 13.77
N ILE A 12 3.52 -4.81 14.67
CA ILE A 12 2.40 -4.14 15.32
C ILE A 12 2.79 -3.46 16.65
N GLU A 13 3.99 -3.73 17.14
CA GLU A 13 4.53 -3.16 18.39
C GLU A 13 5.32 -1.87 18.15
N ASP A 14 5.86 -1.70 16.94
CA ASP A 14 6.64 -0.54 16.57
C ASP A 14 5.80 0.41 15.72
N SER A 15 5.45 1.58 16.28
CA SER A 15 4.73 2.64 15.56
C SER A 15 5.53 3.30 14.43
N THR A 16 6.83 2.98 14.31
CA THR A 16 7.70 3.45 13.22
C THR A 16 7.92 2.40 12.14
N ALA A 17 7.43 1.16 12.35
CA ALA A 17 7.51 0.11 11.35
C ALA A 17 6.70 0.47 10.11
N GLN A 18 7.30 0.25 8.94
CA GLN A 18 6.77 0.68 7.65
C GLN A 18 6.78 -0.44 6.62
N ALA A 19 5.85 -0.35 5.68
CA ALA A 19 5.86 -1.10 4.43
C ALA A 19 5.64 -0.17 3.25
N GLU A 20 6.37 -0.41 2.18
CA GLU A 20 6.13 0.24 0.89
C GLU A 20 5.04 -0.51 0.15
N ILE A 21 4.02 0.21 -0.30
CA ILE A 21 2.95 -0.29 -1.15
C ILE A 21 3.20 0.20 -2.57
N TRP A 22 3.44 -0.72 -3.47
CA TRP A 22 3.71 -0.44 -4.87
C TRP A 22 2.46 -0.72 -5.70
N ALA A 23 1.95 0.32 -6.36
CA ALA A 23 0.82 0.25 -7.28
C ALA A 23 1.29 0.42 -8.72
N THR A 24 1.26 -0.67 -9.48
CA THR A 24 1.56 -0.64 -10.92
C THR A 24 0.27 -0.52 -11.72
N VAL A 25 0.12 0.60 -12.42
CA VAL A 25 -1.06 0.92 -13.23
C VAL A 25 -0.72 0.81 -14.71
N LYS A 26 -1.43 -0.08 -15.41
CA LYS A 26 -1.27 -0.33 -16.84
C LYS A 26 -2.58 -0.04 -17.59
N GLN A 27 -2.47 0.51 -18.79
CA GLN A 27 -3.57 0.64 -19.75
C GLN A 27 -3.30 -0.30 -20.93
N GLY A 28 -4.03 -1.41 -20.99
CA GLY A 28 -3.66 -2.53 -21.86
C GLY A 28 -2.32 -3.13 -21.41
N ASN A 29 -1.34 -3.18 -22.30
CA ASN A 29 -0.01 -3.74 -22.01
C ASN A 29 1.08 -2.66 -21.78
N LYS A 30 0.69 -1.39 -21.62
CA LYS A 30 1.62 -0.26 -21.42
C LYS A 30 1.36 0.39 -20.05
N PRO A 31 2.40 0.92 -19.38
CA PRO A 31 2.21 1.74 -18.19
C PRO A 31 1.34 2.96 -18.50
N VAL A 32 0.59 3.43 -17.51
CA VAL A 32 -0.13 4.70 -17.65
C VAL A 32 0.84 5.87 -17.73
N ARG A 33 0.33 7.02 -18.18
CA ARG A 33 1.12 8.26 -18.26
C ARG A 33 1.59 8.68 -16.87
N ASP A 34 2.75 9.32 -16.82
CA ASP A 34 3.24 9.97 -15.62
C ASP A 34 2.24 11.00 -15.10
N SER A 35 2.33 11.28 -13.80
CA SER A 35 1.42 12.18 -13.09
C SER A 35 -0.04 11.72 -13.05
N THR A 36 -0.30 10.41 -13.24
CA THR A 36 -1.62 9.84 -12.93
C THR A 36 -1.74 9.72 -11.41
N VAL A 37 -2.83 10.24 -10.84
CA VAL A 37 -3.08 10.15 -9.40
C VAL A 37 -3.54 8.74 -9.04
N VAL A 38 -2.84 8.13 -8.08
CA VAL A 38 -3.26 6.90 -7.41
C VAL A 38 -3.64 7.25 -5.98
N VAL A 39 -4.87 6.92 -5.59
CA VAL A 39 -5.39 7.14 -4.23
C VAL A 39 -5.34 5.83 -3.46
N PHE A 40 -4.85 5.89 -2.23
CA PHE A 40 -4.72 4.75 -1.33
C PHE A 40 -5.58 4.93 -0.09
N ALA A 41 -6.07 3.82 0.44
CA ALA A 41 -6.74 3.75 1.73
C ALA A 41 -6.34 2.46 2.44
N THR A 42 -6.30 2.48 3.77
CA THR A 42 -6.03 1.31 4.61
C THR A 42 -7.08 1.19 5.70
N THR A 43 -7.39 -0.04 6.12
CA THR A 43 -8.26 -0.30 7.28
C THR A 43 -7.51 -0.21 8.61
N VAL A 44 -6.17 -0.30 8.60
CA VAL A 44 -5.31 -0.29 9.80
C VAL A 44 -4.03 0.50 9.52
N GLY A 45 -3.57 1.26 10.51
CA GLY A 45 -2.37 2.09 10.38
C GLY A 45 -2.64 3.39 9.64
N GLN A 46 -1.58 4.00 9.12
CA GLN A 46 -1.63 5.23 8.33
C GLN A 46 -0.94 5.01 6.99
N ILE A 47 -1.53 5.44 5.89
CA ILE A 47 -0.96 5.28 4.55
C ILE A 47 -0.86 6.62 3.82
N THR A 48 0.17 6.81 2.99
CA THR A 48 0.22 7.93 2.04
C THR A 48 -1.03 7.91 1.16
N ALA A 49 -1.93 8.87 1.37
CA ALA A 49 -3.27 8.84 0.78
C ALA A 49 -3.28 8.97 -0.76
N ALA A 50 -2.28 9.64 -1.34
CA ALA A 50 -2.17 9.74 -2.79
C ALA A 50 -0.72 9.91 -3.25
N THR A 51 -0.38 9.29 -4.37
CA THR A 51 0.91 9.42 -5.05
C THR A 51 0.71 9.54 -6.56
N LEU A 52 1.61 10.25 -7.23
CA LEU A 52 1.65 10.34 -8.69
C LEU A 52 2.43 9.17 -9.29
N THR A 53 1.95 8.63 -10.40
CA THR A 53 2.71 7.62 -11.14
C THR A 53 3.94 8.21 -11.82
N LEU A 54 5.03 7.44 -11.82
CA LEU A 54 6.20 7.61 -12.67
C LEU A 54 6.44 6.28 -13.39
N ASP A 55 6.41 6.28 -14.72
CA ASP A 55 6.43 5.08 -15.57
C ASP A 55 5.36 4.04 -15.17
N GLY A 56 4.18 4.54 -14.80
CA GLY A 56 3.05 3.72 -14.35
C GLY A 56 3.16 3.13 -12.94
N LEU A 57 4.22 3.43 -12.19
CA LEU A 57 4.39 3.00 -10.79
C LEU A 57 4.10 4.16 -9.82
N ALA A 58 3.28 3.91 -8.81
CA ALA A 58 3.09 4.79 -7.66
C ALA A 58 3.45 4.05 -6.38
N VAL A 59 4.14 4.74 -5.46
CA VAL A 59 4.57 4.18 -4.17
C VAL A 59 3.89 4.92 -3.03
N ALA A 60 3.27 4.17 -2.11
CA ALA A 60 2.72 4.70 -0.87
C ALA A 60 3.42 4.07 0.33
N LEU A 61 3.52 4.80 1.43
CA LEU A 61 4.13 4.31 2.65
C LEU A 61 3.03 3.98 3.65
N LEU A 62 2.95 2.73 4.08
CA LEU A 62 2.08 2.27 5.16
C LEU A 62 2.89 2.24 6.46
N THR A 63 2.40 2.94 7.48
CA THR A 63 2.99 2.98 8.82
C THR A 63 2.09 2.24 9.81
N SER A 64 2.71 1.44 10.67
CA SER A 64 2.04 0.69 11.72
C SER A 64 1.34 1.59 12.74
N PRO A 65 0.16 1.19 13.28
CA PRO A 65 -0.46 1.93 14.37
C PRO A 65 0.26 1.78 15.71
N GLY A 66 1.12 0.76 15.88
CA GLY A 66 1.89 0.55 17.12
C GLY A 66 1.04 0.28 18.37
N ASP A 67 -0.16 -0.29 18.22
CA ASP A 67 -1.10 -0.51 19.33
C ASP A 67 -1.03 -1.92 19.95
N GLY A 68 -0.10 -2.77 19.48
CA GLY A 68 0.13 -4.11 20.01
C GLY A 68 -1.01 -5.09 19.73
N ARG A 69 -1.85 -4.85 18.72
CA ARG A 69 -3.00 -5.71 18.38
C ARG A 69 -2.87 -6.30 16.97
N PRO A 70 -2.27 -7.50 16.82
CA PRO A 70 -2.10 -8.16 15.53
C PRO A 70 -3.42 -8.33 14.78
N ARG A 71 -3.41 -8.08 13.48
CA ARG A 71 -4.57 -8.22 12.58
C ARG A 71 -4.14 -8.05 11.14
N GLN A 72 -5.00 -8.53 10.25
CA GLN A 72 -4.86 -8.24 8.82
C GLN A 72 -5.42 -6.85 8.51
N ALA A 73 -4.69 -6.10 7.70
CA ALA A 73 -5.13 -4.84 7.13
C ALA A 73 -5.40 -5.02 5.65
N SER A 74 -6.40 -4.30 5.14
CA SER A 74 -6.72 -4.30 3.72
C SER A 74 -6.40 -2.92 3.15
N ILE A 75 -5.59 -2.91 2.10
CA ILE A 75 -5.14 -1.73 1.40
C ILE A 75 -5.86 -1.68 0.07
N ILE A 76 -6.52 -0.56 -0.18
CA ILE A 76 -7.20 -0.30 -1.44
C ILE A 76 -6.39 0.75 -2.18
N ALA A 77 -6.09 0.50 -3.44
CA ALA A 77 -5.61 1.54 -4.34
C ALA A 77 -6.60 1.74 -5.47
N GLN A 78 -6.73 2.98 -5.94
CA GLN A 78 -7.56 3.34 -7.08
C GLN A 78 -6.84 4.35 -7.96
N ALA A 79 -6.85 4.10 -9.27
CA ALA A 79 -6.37 5.03 -10.28
C ALA A 79 -7.30 4.99 -11.49
N LEU A 80 -7.70 6.15 -11.99
CA LEU A 80 -8.67 6.27 -13.10
C LEU A 80 -9.96 5.49 -12.77
N THR A 81 -10.29 4.47 -13.56
CA THR A 81 -11.44 3.58 -13.39
C THR A 81 -11.08 2.21 -12.82
N VAL A 82 -9.81 1.99 -12.45
CA VAL A 82 -9.30 0.69 -11.98
C VAL A 82 -9.00 0.76 -10.50
N ARG A 83 -9.42 -0.27 -9.77
CA ARG A 83 -9.17 -0.46 -8.35
C ARG A 83 -8.57 -1.84 -8.13
N ASP A 84 -7.70 -1.94 -7.13
CA ASP A 84 -7.13 -3.19 -6.66
C ASP A 84 -7.11 -3.21 -5.12
N THR A 85 -6.95 -4.38 -4.53
CA THR A 85 -6.93 -4.56 -3.08
C THR A 85 -5.85 -5.56 -2.68
N LEU A 86 -5.06 -5.20 -1.67
CA LEU A 86 -3.96 -5.99 -1.12
C LEU A 86 -4.14 -6.14 0.38
N ASP A 87 -4.03 -7.35 0.88
CA ASP A 87 -4.02 -7.59 2.33
C ASP A 87 -2.60 -7.73 2.85
N ILE A 88 -2.33 -7.11 4.00
CA ILE A 88 -1.03 -7.12 4.69
C ILE A 88 -1.23 -7.52 6.15
N ASN A 89 -0.27 -8.25 6.73
CA ASN A 89 -0.39 -8.71 8.12
C ASN A 89 0.40 -7.82 9.06
N PHE A 90 -0.28 -7.28 10.08
CA PHE A 90 0.37 -6.72 11.25
C PHE A 90 0.58 -7.81 12.29
N ILE A 91 1.84 -8.08 12.62
CA ILE A 91 2.26 -9.21 13.47
C ILE A 91 3.20 -8.74 14.58
N PHE A 92 3.38 -9.59 15.58
CA PHE A 92 4.54 -9.51 16.47
C PHE A 92 5.77 -10.02 15.71
N VAL A 93 6.86 -9.26 15.69
CA VAL A 93 8.07 -9.63 14.92
C VAL A 93 8.84 -10.79 15.55
N ASP A 94 8.61 -11.03 16.85
CA ASP A 94 9.30 -12.04 17.65
C ASP A 94 8.58 -13.41 17.70
N GLN A 95 7.58 -13.67 16.85
CA GLN A 95 6.86 -14.97 16.79
C GLN A 95 6.74 -15.55 15.37
#